data_AF-A0A087BEQ8-F1
#
_entry.id   AF-A0A087BEQ8-F1
#
_cell.length_a   1.000
_cell.length_b   1.000
_cell.length_c   1.000
_cell.angle_alpha   90.00
_cell.angle_beta   90.00
_cell.angle_gamma   90.00
#
_symmetry.space_group_name_H-M   'P 1'
#
loop_
_entity.id
_entity.type
_entity.pdbx_description
1 polymer ?
#
loop_
_entity_poly.entity_id
_entity_poly.type
_entity_poly.pdbx_seq_one_letter_code
_entity_poly.pdbx_strand_id
1 'polypeptide(L)'
;MANASEDQKVNESAQNNDAALLKEEHRNERKIVIGAIAAIVVVAIAFFTVYKVIDYRRDLHTASMLTCSTNYANATESEQDMKETLADAKQRAAYSSSDVADPNTLNDLAEAISRVDSLPDKPECSPESSTDALMNTADLLMIYNDDVINTTAALRYAAKAVQASHLELQNIQQ
;
A
#
# COMPACT_ATOMS: atom_id res chain seq x y z
N MET A 1 -20.22 -71.20 -78.10
CA MET A 1 -18.92 -71.87 -77.86
C MET A 1 -18.27 -71.16 -76.68
N ALA A 2 -18.05 -71.91 -75.57
CA ALA A 2 -17.08 -71.75 -74.45
C ALA A 2 -16.75 -70.34 -73.89
N ASN A 3 -16.63 -70.05 -72.58
CA ASN A 3 -16.66 -70.79 -71.32
C ASN A 3 -16.84 -69.78 -70.16
N ALA A 4 -17.33 -70.21 -69.00
CA ALA A 4 -17.34 -69.50 -67.70
C ALA A 4 -15.89 -69.44 -67.12
N SER A 5 -15.48 -68.76 -66.03
CA SER A 5 -16.07 -68.23 -64.79
C SER A 5 -14.95 -67.48 -64.00
N GLU A 6 -15.36 -66.55 -63.13
CA GLU A 6 -14.81 -66.21 -61.79
C GLU A 6 -13.37 -65.69 -61.54
N ASP A 7 -13.35 -64.49 -60.95
CA ASP A 7 -12.71 -64.07 -59.69
C ASP A 7 -11.19 -64.00 -59.48
N GLN A 8 -10.71 -62.74 -59.51
CA GLN A 8 -10.20 -62.01 -58.35
C GLN A 8 -8.98 -62.57 -57.57
N LYS A 9 -7.81 -61.92 -57.75
CA LYS A 9 -7.02 -61.33 -56.65
C LYS A 9 -5.85 -60.48 -57.19
N VAL A 10 -5.89 -59.16 -56.99
CA VAL A 10 -5.14 -58.43 -55.93
C VAL A 10 -3.64 -58.43 -56.18
N ASN A 11 -3.10 -57.33 -56.72
CA ASN A 11 -2.34 -56.34 -55.95
C ASN A 11 -1.90 -55.20 -56.89
N GLU A 12 -1.61 -54.04 -56.31
CA GLU A 12 -0.90 -52.91 -56.93
C GLU A 12 -1.77 -51.91 -57.71
N SER A 13 -2.44 -51.04 -56.95
CA SER A 13 -2.39 -49.57 -57.11
C SER A 13 -3.57 -48.91 -56.35
N ALA A 14 -3.71 -49.26 -55.07
CA ALA A 14 -4.54 -48.52 -54.13
C ALA A 14 -3.86 -47.21 -53.71
N GLN A 15 -3.57 -46.33 -54.67
CA GLN A 15 -3.05 -44.99 -54.40
C GLN A 15 -3.14 -44.13 -55.66
N ASN A 16 -4.34 -43.68 -56.08
CA ASN A 16 -4.50 -42.44 -56.88
C ASN A 16 -5.93 -42.06 -57.32
N ASN A 17 -6.99 -42.68 -56.81
CA ASN A 17 -8.35 -42.39 -57.32
C ASN A 17 -9.26 -41.61 -56.37
N ASP A 18 -8.81 -41.26 -55.16
CA ASP A 18 -9.59 -40.44 -54.22
C ASP A 18 -9.42 -38.92 -54.43
N ALA A 19 -8.64 -38.49 -55.44
CA ALA A 19 -8.33 -37.08 -55.66
C ALA A 19 -9.34 -36.34 -56.57
N ALA A 20 -10.31 -37.02 -57.18
CA ALA A 20 -11.15 -36.41 -58.22
C ALA A 20 -12.63 -36.25 -57.87
N LEU A 21 -13.12 -36.82 -56.75
CA LEU A 21 -14.57 -36.87 -56.45
C LEU A 21 -14.97 -36.29 -55.08
N LEU A 22 -14.20 -35.33 -54.55
CA LEU A 22 -14.62 -34.48 -53.42
C LEU A 22 -14.43 -32.98 -53.73
N LYS A 23 -14.45 -32.64 -55.02
CA LYS A 23 -14.36 -31.26 -55.50
C LYS A 23 -15.76 -30.80 -55.88
N GLU A 24 -16.64 -30.58 -54.89
CA GLU A 24 -17.83 -29.68 -54.97
C GLU A 24 -18.62 -29.57 -53.64
N GLU A 25 -18.10 -29.97 -52.46
CA GLU A 25 -18.81 -29.71 -51.18
C GLU A 25 -17.91 -29.42 -49.95
N HIS A 26 -16.77 -28.75 -50.11
CA HIS A 26 -15.93 -28.33 -48.95
C HIS A 26 -15.53 -26.85 -48.99
N ARG A 27 -16.44 -25.96 -49.42
CA ARG A 27 -16.16 -24.51 -49.45
C ARG A 27 -16.70 -23.74 -48.23
N ASN A 28 -17.44 -24.39 -47.32
CA ASN A 28 -18.05 -23.72 -46.16
C ASN A 28 -17.46 -24.08 -44.78
N GLU A 29 -16.85 -25.25 -44.60
CA GLU A 29 -16.32 -25.65 -43.28
C GLU A 29 -14.99 -24.97 -42.89
N ARG A 30 -14.13 -24.63 -43.87
CA ARG A 30 -12.83 -24.00 -43.59
C ARG A 30 -12.93 -22.58 -43.01
N LYS A 31 -14.04 -21.88 -43.25
CA LYS A 31 -14.26 -20.53 -42.69
C LYS A 31 -14.69 -20.57 -41.22
N ILE A 32 -15.38 -21.63 -40.81
CA ILE A 32 -15.89 -21.81 -39.45
C ILE A 32 -14.74 -22.22 -38.51
N VAL A 33 -13.83 -23.10 -38.95
CA VAL A 33 -12.68 -23.57 -38.15
C VAL A 33 -11.66 -22.46 -37.90
N ILE A 34 -11.37 -21.60 -38.88
CA ILE A 34 -10.44 -20.48 -38.71
C ILE A 34 -11.03 -19.41 -37.77
N GLY A 35 -12.33 -19.15 -37.84
CA GLY A 35 -13.02 -18.23 -36.92
C GLY A 35 -12.99 -18.71 -35.47
N ALA A 36 -13.16 -20.02 -35.24
CA ALA A 36 -13.12 -20.62 -33.90
C ALA A 36 -11.72 -20.53 -33.26
N ILE A 37 -10.65 -20.80 -34.02
CA ILE A 37 -9.28 -20.71 -33.52
C ILE A 37 -8.89 -19.26 -33.19
N ALA A 38 -9.25 -18.30 -34.05
CA ALA A 38 -9.00 -16.88 -33.81
C ALA A 38 -9.71 -16.38 -32.53
N ALA A 39 -10.95 -16.81 -32.28
CA ALA A 39 -11.68 -16.46 -31.07
C ALA A 39 -11.02 -17.00 -29.80
N ILE A 40 -10.53 -18.25 -29.81
CA ILE A 40 -9.85 -18.86 -28.66
C ILE A 40 -8.53 -18.13 -28.34
N VAL A 41 -7.76 -17.74 -29.36
CA VAL A 41 -6.51 -16.99 -29.16
C VAL A 41 -6.76 -15.60 -28.58
N VAL A 42 -7.78 -14.87 -29.06
CA VAL A 42 -8.13 -13.55 -28.53
C VAL A 42 -8.58 -13.63 -27.07
N VAL A 43 -9.40 -14.63 -26.74
CA VAL A 43 -9.86 -14.86 -25.37
C VAL A 43 -8.69 -15.22 -24.45
N ALA A 44 -7.76 -16.09 -24.87
CA ALA A 44 -6.58 -16.46 -24.08
C ALA A 44 -5.65 -15.26 -23.81
N ILE A 45 -5.43 -14.40 -24.81
CA ILE A 45 -4.63 -13.18 -24.65
C ILE A 45 -5.30 -12.22 -23.67
N ALA A 46 -6.62 -12.03 -23.78
CA ALA A 46 -7.39 -11.18 -22.87
C ALA A 46 -7.36 -11.70 -21.42
N PHE A 47 -7.45 -13.02 -21.22
CA PHE A 47 -7.30 -13.62 -19.88
C PHE A 47 -5.90 -13.44 -19.32
N PHE A 48 -4.85 -13.61 -20.13
CA PHE A 48 -3.47 -13.47 -19.67
C PHE A 48 -3.12 -12.02 -19.31
N THR A 49 -3.62 -11.04 -20.08
CA THR A 49 -3.43 -9.61 -19.77
C THR A 49 -4.20 -9.21 -18.52
N VAL A 50 -5.45 -9.65 -18.37
CA VAL A 50 -6.26 -9.38 -17.16
C VAL A 50 -5.64 -10.04 -15.93
N TYR A 51 -5.19 -11.29 -16.01
CA TYR A 51 -4.53 -11.99 -14.90
C TYR A 51 -3.26 -11.25 -14.43
N LYS A 52 -2.40 -10.82 -15.37
CA LYS A 52 -1.20 -10.03 -15.05
C LYS A 52 -1.52 -8.67 -14.42
N VAL A 53 -2.59 -8.02 -14.87
CA VAL A 53 -3.05 -6.74 -14.29
C VAL A 53 -3.62 -6.95 -12.88
N ILE A 54 -4.31 -8.06 -12.63
CA ILE A 54 -4.82 -8.39 -11.29
C ILE A 54 -3.66 -8.67 -10.33
N ASP A 55 -2.68 -9.50 -10.72
CA ASP A 55 -1.48 -9.75 -9.90
C ASP A 55 -0.72 -8.46 -9.61
N TYR A 56 -0.45 -7.65 -10.64
CA TYR A 56 0.25 -6.37 -10.48
C TYR A 56 -0.50 -5.40 -9.55
N ARG A 57 -1.84 -5.34 -9.63
CA ARG A 57 -2.66 -4.51 -8.73
C ARG A 57 -2.67 -5.04 -7.30
N ARG A 58 -2.63 -6.35 -7.09
CA ARG A 58 -2.54 -6.97 -5.76
C ARG A 58 -1.17 -6.71 -5.13
N ASP A 59 -0.10 -6.81 -5.91
CA ASP A 59 1.26 -6.48 -5.46
C ASP A 59 1.37 -5.01 -5.08
N LEU A 60 0.80 -4.11 -5.90
CA LEU A 60 0.81 -2.67 -5.62
C LEU A 60 -0.02 -2.34 -4.36
N HIS A 61 -1.21 -2.91 -4.21
CA HIS A 61 -2.03 -2.71 -3.00
C HIS A 61 -1.32 -3.22 -1.75
N THR A 62 -0.71 -4.41 -1.82
CA THR A 62 0.06 -4.99 -0.71
C THR A 62 1.25 -4.11 -0.33
N ALA A 63 1.98 -3.57 -1.32
CA ALA A 63 3.08 -2.65 -1.09
C ALA A 63 2.60 -1.34 -0.44
N SER A 64 1.51 -0.73 -0.94
CA SER A 64 0.92 0.47 -0.34
C SER A 64 0.44 0.24 1.09
N MET A 65 -0.16 -0.93 1.36
CA MET A 65 -0.57 -1.30 2.72
C MET A 65 0.64 -1.43 3.64
N LEU A 66 1.72 -2.09 3.19
CA LEU A 66 2.95 -2.22 3.96
C LEU A 66 3.57 -0.84 4.25
N THR A 67 3.67 0.03 3.25
CA THR A 67 4.17 1.40 3.43
C THR A 67 3.34 2.18 4.45
N CYS A 68 2.01 2.11 4.34
CA CYS A 68 1.11 2.73 5.30
C CYS A 68 1.36 2.19 6.72
N SER A 69 1.40 0.86 6.89
CA SER A 69 1.66 0.22 8.19
C SER A 69 3.01 0.59 8.78
N THR A 70 4.06 0.70 7.96
CA THR A 70 5.39 1.14 8.42
C THR A 70 5.34 2.58 8.91
N ASN A 71 4.73 3.51 8.15
CA ASN A 71 4.60 4.90 8.59
C ASN A 71 3.74 5.02 9.85
N TYR A 72 2.70 4.19 9.99
CA TYR A 72 1.89 4.11 11.19
C TYR A 72 2.69 3.66 12.41
N ALA A 73 3.54 2.63 12.25
CA ALA A 73 4.41 2.16 13.31
C ALA A 73 5.41 3.25 13.76
N ASN A 74 6.03 3.95 12.80
CA ASN A 74 6.95 5.05 13.10
C ASN A 74 6.24 6.20 13.84
N ALA A 75 5.05 6.61 13.37
CA ALA A 75 4.23 7.60 14.06
C ALA A 75 3.86 7.17 15.48
N THR A 76 3.56 5.88 15.69
CA THR A 76 3.25 5.32 17.01
C THR A 76 4.45 5.38 17.96
N GLU A 77 5.66 5.13 17.46
CA GLU A 77 6.89 5.25 18.24
C GLU A 77 7.13 6.70 18.67
N SER A 78 7.02 7.66 17.74
CA SER A 78 7.13 9.09 18.06
C SER A 78 6.05 9.56 19.05
N GLU A 79 4.82 9.07 18.93
CA GLU A 79 3.75 9.37 19.89
C GLU A 79 4.09 8.85 21.29
N GLN A 80 4.79 7.72 21.40
CA GLN A 80 5.21 7.18 22.68
C GLN A 80 6.26 8.09 23.34
N ASP A 81 7.29 8.53 22.61
CA ASP A 81 8.27 9.51 23.10
C ASP A 81 7.59 10.83 23.51
N MET A 82 6.60 11.27 22.73
CA MET A 82 5.81 12.45 23.05
C MET A 82 5.05 12.28 24.36
N LYS A 83 4.39 11.14 24.59
CA LYS A 83 3.64 10.86 25.83
C LYS A 83 4.55 10.84 27.05
N GLU A 84 5.73 10.23 26.94
CA GLU A 84 6.73 10.20 28.00
C GLU A 84 7.25 11.62 28.30
N THR A 85 7.58 12.38 27.25
CA THR A 85 8.02 13.78 27.37
C THR A 85 6.93 14.67 27.95
N LEU A 86 5.67 14.46 27.58
CA LEU A 86 4.52 15.18 28.12
C LEU A 86 4.32 14.90 29.61
N ALA A 87 4.52 13.66 30.05
CA ALA A 87 4.43 13.31 31.46
C ALA A 87 5.52 14.03 32.29
N ASP A 88 6.77 14.07 31.82
CA ASP A 88 7.87 14.83 32.45
C ASP A 88 7.59 16.34 32.44
N ALA A 89 7.14 16.88 31.30
CA ALA A 89 6.75 18.28 31.18
C ALA A 89 5.64 18.68 32.16
N LYS A 90 4.60 17.84 32.32
CA LYS A 90 3.50 18.09 33.27
C LYS A 90 3.96 18.12 34.72
N GLN A 91 5.02 17.40 35.10
CA GLN A 91 5.60 17.49 36.44
C GLN A 91 6.21 18.88 36.67
N ARG A 92 6.90 19.45 35.67
CA ARG A 92 7.50 20.78 35.75
C ARG A 92 6.47 21.90 35.66
N ALA A 93 5.37 21.67 34.94
CA ALA A 93 4.24 22.59 34.91
C ALA A 93 3.52 22.74 36.26
N ALA A 94 3.81 21.86 37.24
CA ALA A 94 3.29 22.00 38.60
C ALA A 94 4.02 23.07 39.44
N TYR A 95 5.16 23.59 38.96
CA TYR A 95 5.83 24.72 39.59
C TYR A 95 4.97 25.98 39.51
N SER A 96 5.05 26.78 40.57
CA SER A 96 4.44 28.11 40.63
C SER A 96 5.43 29.19 40.19
N SER A 97 4.93 30.41 39.98
CA SER A 97 5.80 31.55 39.63
C SER A 97 6.85 31.87 40.69
N SER A 98 6.66 31.46 41.95
CA SER A 98 7.66 31.62 43.01
C SER A 98 8.72 30.51 43.03
N ASP A 99 8.54 29.45 42.24
CA ASP A 99 9.48 28.35 42.15
C ASP A 99 10.48 28.54 40.99
N VAL A 100 10.35 29.58 40.18
CA VAL A 100 11.20 29.84 39.01
C VAL A 100 11.72 31.27 39.00
N ALA A 101 12.90 31.50 38.43
CA ALA A 101 13.47 32.84 38.29
C ALA A 101 12.76 33.68 37.21
N ASP A 102 12.26 33.04 36.15
CA ASP A 102 11.53 33.63 35.04
C ASP A 102 10.16 32.94 34.89
N PRO A 103 9.08 33.57 35.37
CA PRO A 103 7.73 33.05 35.25
C PRO A 103 7.25 32.81 33.81
N ASN A 104 7.85 33.47 32.79
CA ASN A 104 7.45 33.25 31.40
C ASN A 104 7.76 31.84 30.91
N THR A 105 8.77 31.19 31.49
CA THR A 105 9.10 29.79 31.15
C THR A 105 7.93 28.84 31.43
N LEU A 106 7.10 29.13 32.45
CA LEU A 106 5.89 28.36 32.76
C LEU A 106 4.79 28.60 31.72
N ASN A 107 4.67 29.82 31.19
CA ASN A 107 3.72 30.14 30.11
C ASN A 107 4.13 29.42 28.82
N ASP A 108 5.40 29.44 28.46
CA ASP A 108 5.93 28.74 27.29
C ASP A 108 5.71 27.22 27.40
N LEU A 109 5.89 26.66 28.60
CA LEU A 109 5.61 25.25 28.86
C LEU A 109 4.12 24.92 28.75
N ALA A 110 3.24 25.78 29.28
CA ALA A 110 1.81 25.60 29.15
C ALA A 110 1.34 25.68 27.68
N GLU A 111 1.90 26.60 26.90
CA GLU A 111 1.65 26.69 25.46
C GLU A 111 2.13 25.43 24.73
N ALA A 112 3.34 24.96 25.03
CA ALA A 112 3.86 23.73 24.42
C ALA A 112 3.03 22.49 24.76
N ILE A 113 2.51 22.39 25.99
CA ILE A 113 1.55 21.35 26.37
C ILE A 113 0.25 21.47 25.56
N SER A 114 -0.31 22.68 25.44
CA SER A 114 -1.53 22.89 24.65
C SER A 114 -1.35 22.54 23.17
N ARG A 115 -0.13 22.69 22.62
CA ARG A 115 0.17 22.27 21.24
C ARG A 115 0.07 20.75 21.08
N VAL A 116 0.52 19.98 22.07
CA VAL A 116 0.35 18.51 22.08
C VAL A 116 -1.14 18.15 22.07
N ASP A 117 -1.95 18.80 22.90
CA ASP A 117 -3.39 18.55 22.97
C ASP A 117 -4.15 18.99 21.70
N SER A 118 -3.54 19.85 20.87
CA SER A 118 -4.09 20.32 19.60
C SER A 118 -3.70 19.48 18.38
N LEU A 119 -2.84 18.47 18.57
CA LEU A 119 -2.48 17.58 17.47
C LEU A 119 -3.73 16.85 16.94
N PRO A 120 -3.85 16.69 15.61
CA PRO A 120 -4.96 15.95 15.04
C PRO A 120 -4.89 14.47 15.42
N ASP A 121 -5.98 13.74 15.22
CA ASP A 121 -5.96 12.29 15.39
C ASP A 121 -5.04 11.64 14.34
N LYS A 122 -4.28 10.64 14.78
CA LYS A 122 -3.39 9.88 13.90
C LYS A 122 -4.21 9.18 12.80
N PRO A 123 -3.83 9.31 11.52
CA PRO A 123 -4.51 8.62 10.42
C PRO A 123 -4.42 7.09 10.55
N GLU A 124 -5.46 6.37 10.12
CA GLU A 124 -5.51 4.90 10.21
C GLU A 124 -5.37 4.22 8.85
N CYS A 125 -4.56 3.16 8.79
CA CYS A 125 -4.39 2.33 7.59
C CYS A 125 -5.48 1.25 7.52
N SER A 126 -6.46 1.41 6.62
CA SER A 126 -7.52 0.42 6.43
C SER A 126 -7.21 -0.54 5.27
N PRO A 127 -7.25 -1.88 5.48
CA PRO A 127 -7.09 -2.86 4.40
C PRO A 127 -8.14 -2.75 3.29
N GLU A 128 -9.32 -2.22 3.62
CA GLU A 128 -10.44 -2.02 2.69
C GLU A 128 -10.28 -0.74 1.83
N SER A 129 -9.27 0.09 2.13
CA SER A 129 -8.97 1.28 1.34
C SER A 129 -8.40 0.94 -0.03
N SER A 130 -8.62 1.84 -0.99
CA SER A 130 -7.96 1.76 -2.29
C SER A 130 -6.44 1.99 -2.15
N THR A 131 -5.67 1.54 -3.15
CA THR A 131 -4.21 1.76 -3.21
C THR A 131 -3.86 3.24 -3.08
N ASP A 132 -4.54 4.13 -3.82
CA ASP A 132 -4.28 5.56 -3.78
C ASP A 132 -4.61 6.15 -2.40
N ALA A 133 -5.71 5.69 -1.78
CA ALA A 133 -6.07 6.11 -0.42
C ALA A 133 -5.04 5.65 0.61
N LEU A 134 -4.50 4.43 0.49
CA LEU A 134 -3.43 3.93 1.36
C LEU A 134 -2.15 4.76 1.22
N MET A 135 -1.77 5.14 0.00
CA MET A 135 -0.60 6.01 -0.21
C MET A 135 -0.84 7.41 0.35
N ASN A 136 -2.02 8.00 0.14
CA ASN A 136 -2.36 9.29 0.74
C ASN A 136 -2.35 9.23 2.28
N THR A 137 -2.88 8.16 2.87
CA THR A 137 -2.80 7.95 4.33
C THR A 137 -1.35 7.81 4.79
N ALA A 138 -0.50 7.12 4.03
CA ALA A 138 0.91 6.99 4.34
C ALA A 138 1.64 8.35 4.33
N ASP A 139 1.32 9.25 3.39
CA ASP A 139 1.85 10.62 3.34
C ASP A 139 1.34 11.46 4.53
N LEU A 140 0.05 11.36 4.85
CA LEU A 140 -0.53 12.02 6.03
C LEU A 140 0.11 11.53 7.33
N LEU A 141 0.47 10.25 7.41
CA LEU A 141 1.18 9.70 8.57
C LEU A 141 2.60 10.26 8.71
N MET A 142 3.29 10.55 7.59
CA MET A 142 4.60 11.21 7.64
C MET A 142 4.47 12.64 8.17
N ILE A 143 3.51 13.41 7.67
CA ILE A 143 3.25 14.78 8.15
C ILE A 143 2.89 14.75 9.63
N TYR A 144 1.97 13.86 10.03
CA TYR A 144 1.59 13.68 11.42
C TYR A 144 2.79 13.34 12.31
N ASN A 145 3.66 12.42 11.85
CA ASN A 145 4.86 12.05 12.58
C ASN A 145 5.83 13.23 12.74
N ASP A 146 6.01 14.05 11.70
CA ASP A 146 6.84 15.25 11.78
C ASP A 146 6.25 16.27 12.77
N ASP A 147 4.94 16.47 12.78
CA ASP A 147 4.25 17.34 13.74
C ASP A 147 4.42 16.83 15.18
N VAL A 148 4.31 15.53 15.41
CA VAL A 148 4.57 14.89 16.71
C VAL A 148 6.01 15.13 17.15
N ILE A 149 7.00 14.89 16.28
CA ILE A 149 8.43 15.08 16.59
C ILE A 149 8.72 16.55 16.92
N ASN A 150 8.23 17.47 16.09
CA ASN A 150 8.46 18.91 16.27
C ASN A 150 7.81 19.42 17.56
N THR A 151 6.57 18.99 17.84
CA THR A 151 5.87 19.35 19.07
C THR A 151 6.58 18.78 20.29
N THR A 152 7.06 17.53 20.22
CA THR A 152 7.85 16.90 21.28
C THR A 152 9.15 17.65 21.56
N ALA A 153 9.84 18.12 20.51
CA ALA A 153 11.06 18.90 20.65
C ALA A 153 10.78 20.26 21.33
N ALA A 154 9.72 20.96 20.92
CA ALA A 154 9.30 22.22 21.55
C ALA A 154 8.92 22.03 23.03
N LEU A 155 8.16 20.98 23.33
CA LEU A 155 7.78 20.60 24.70
C LEU A 155 9.00 20.31 25.57
N ARG A 156 9.94 19.52 25.06
CA ARG A 156 11.19 19.20 25.75
C ARG A 156 12.04 20.44 25.99
N TYR A 157 12.07 21.38 25.05
CA TYR A 157 12.77 22.65 25.20
C TYR A 157 12.14 23.51 26.29
N ALA A 158 10.82 23.72 26.25
CA ALA A 158 10.11 24.50 27.26
C ALA A 158 10.26 23.89 28.66
N ALA A 159 10.15 22.56 28.78
CA ALA A 159 10.36 21.85 30.03
C ALA A 159 11.78 22.06 30.58
N LYS A 160 12.80 22.09 29.72
CA LYS A 160 14.19 22.38 30.12
C LYS A 160 14.37 23.84 30.55
N ALA A 161 13.69 24.78 29.90
CA ALA A 161 13.73 26.19 30.27
C ALA A 161 13.16 26.40 31.68
N VAL A 162 12.01 25.79 32.00
CA VAL A 162 11.43 25.80 33.36
C VAL A 162 12.40 25.22 34.38
N GLN A 163 13.01 24.06 34.07
CA GLN A 163 13.97 23.43 34.98
C GLN A 163 15.21 24.31 35.22
N ALA A 164 15.74 24.94 34.16
CA ALA A 164 16.88 25.84 34.29
C ALA A 164 16.53 27.06 35.16
N SER A 165 15.35 27.64 34.94
CA SER A 165 14.85 28.78 35.71
C SER A 165 14.62 28.44 37.19
N HIS A 166 14.13 27.23 37.49
CA HIS A 166 14.02 26.72 38.85
C HIS A 166 15.38 26.63 39.56
N LEU A 167 16.38 26.05 38.89
CA LEU A 167 17.73 25.92 39.42
C LEU A 167 18.42 27.27 39.62
N GLU A 168 18.20 28.22 38.73
CA GLU A 168 18.71 29.59 38.87
C GLU A 168 18.18 30.25 40.14
N LEU A 169 16.88 30.15 40.39
CA LEU A 169 16.28 30.69 41.61
C LEU A 169 16.87 30.06 42.88
N GLN A 170 17.05 28.73 42.89
CA GLN A 170 17.68 28.03 44.02
C GLN A 170 19.10 28.52 44.29
N ASN A 171 19.89 28.79 43.24
CA ASN A 171 21.26 29.29 43.38
C ASN A 171 21.31 30.75 43.88
N ILE A 172 20.30 31.57 43.56
CA ILE A 172 20.21 32.96 44.04
C ILE A 172 19.80 33.02 45.53
N GLN A 173 19.07 32.01 46.02
CA GLN A 173 18.58 31.94 47.40
C GLN A 173 19.57 31.32 48.40
N GLN A 174 20.70 30.77 47.92
CA GLN A 174 21.79 30.23 48.74
C GLN A 174 22.78 31.32 49.16
#